data_AF-A0A2N0NP77-F1
#
_entry.id   AF-A0A2N0NP77-F1
#
_cell.length_a   1.000
_cell.length_b   1.000
_cell.length_c   1.000
_cell.angle_alpha   90.00
_cell.angle_beta   90.00
_cell.angle_gamma   90.00
#
_symmetry.space_group_name_H-M   'P 1'
#
loop_
_entity.id
_entity.type
_entity.pdbx_description
1 polymer ?
#
loop_
_entity_poly.entity_id
_entity_poly.type
_entity_poly.pdbx_seq_one_letter_code
_entity_poly.pdbx_strand_id
1 'polypeptide(L)'
;MIDSNIHCLLLTETHLKDPKNIPTIRLKATSFKYIQNNKNITFYIIHNPSPTQSASGVSFIISSLLYQRIQKIEHIPGRLIHITFFFKRHEQLHVLGIYLPPITSSKNNTETLKSINLYLKTHLNSKNQYKKNIIMGDFNINPHKPNTTLTTNDTEDNSDGHVTLAFYHKKFLTTLRHHTYKDIVKIYNETPSYTFKNTSNHTSYIDIIFVSPNLISHTICASIVDAPIHTDHRLILVALNHKFFNPSNINFITNTPDSIELNRKNSLAHNERYNYKKITKAQWVDFKNFVWDNFLLRSNKNPTPNNPQKYVNITFENIVQSIQSAINAINFPIIKHNHHQYEMSYKIRILENDQHYITRLIRSLNRYFTPQTSNIYISTNFWNGHKKLNRLKRICSNIDPLSLELTAANFIWSPYLTSSHYESSLKILLKIKNYIDAQLQEET
;
A
#
# COMPACT_ATOMS: atom_id res chain seq x y z
N MET A 1 11.20 16.16 -12.68
CA MET A 1 11.10 14.67 -12.64
C MET A 1 12.42 14.02 -12.24
N ILE A 2 13.49 14.16 -13.03
CA ILE A 2 14.74 13.42 -12.76
C ILE A 2 15.48 13.95 -11.53
N ASP A 3 15.76 15.25 -11.48
CA ASP A 3 16.55 15.84 -10.38
C ASP A 3 15.86 15.70 -9.03
N SER A 4 14.52 15.66 -9.03
CA SER A 4 13.68 15.46 -7.85
C SER A 4 13.30 14.00 -7.61
N ASN A 5 13.82 13.05 -8.39
CA ASN A 5 13.52 11.61 -8.34
C ASN A 5 12.01 11.28 -8.28
N ILE A 6 11.21 11.99 -9.08
CA ILE A 6 9.76 11.80 -9.16
C ILE A 6 9.47 10.66 -10.14
N HIS A 7 8.69 9.68 -9.69
CA HIS A 7 8.36 8.49 -10.48
C HIS A 7 6.97 8.54 -11.13
N CYS A 8 6.05 9.36 -10.61
CA CYS A 8 4.70 9.52 -11.09
C CYS A 8 4.30 10.99 -10.89
N LEU A 9 3.92 11.67 -11.99
CA LEU A 9 3.49 13.06 -11.99
C LEU A 9 2.15 13.16 -12.68
N LEU A 10 1.20 13.79 -12.00
CA LEU A 10 -0.08 14.19 -12.58
C LEU A 10 0.03 15.61 -13.11
N LEU A 11 -0.53 15.84 -14.29
CA LEU A 11 -0.77 17.16 -14.86
C LEU A 11 -2.28 17.32 -15.08
N THR A 12 -2.84 18.40 -14.56
CA THR A 12 -4.21 18.87 -14.84
C THR A 12 -4.16 20.01 -15.87
N GLU A 13 -5.30 20.35 -16.46
CA GLU A 13 -5.41 21.41 -17.48
C GLU A 13 -4.39 21.30 -18.62
N THR A 14 -4.20 20.10 -19.16
CA THR A 14 -3.22 19.91 -20.26
C THR A 14 -3.60 20.60 -21.56
N HIS A 15 -4.83 21.11 -21.66
CA HIS A 15 -5.44 21.74 -22.84
C HIS A 15 -5.49 20.86 -24.10
N LEU A 16 -5.15 19.57 -23.98
CA LEU A 16 -5.22 18.61 -25.07
C LEU A 16 -6.68 18.28 -25.38
N LYS A 17 -7.01 18.30 -26.66
CA LYS A 17 -8.33 17.96 -27.19
C LYS A 17 -8.21 16.81 -28.18
N ASP A 18 -9.03 15.78 -28.00
CA ASP A 18 -9.18 14.67 -28.95
C ASP A 18 -10.63 14.21 -28.98
N PRO A 19 -11.41 14.57 -30.02
CA PRO A 19 -12.81 14.17 -30.16
C PRO A 19 -13.03 12.65 -30.14
N LYS A 20 -11.99 11.86 -30.41
CA LYS A 20 -12.07 10.40 -30.36
C LYS A 20 -12.03 9.87 -28.93
N ASN A 21 -11.55 10.63 -27.95
CA ASN A 21 -11.44 10.16 -26.57
C ASN A 21 -12.81 10.04 -25.88
N ILE A 22 -13.42 8.86 -26.00
CA ILE A 22 -14.69 8.49 -25.36
C ILE A 22 -14.45 7.51 -24.19
N PRO A 23 -15.41 7.31 -23.27
CA PRO A 23 -15.20 6.52 -22.06
C PRO A 23 -14.76 5.06 -22.28
N THR A 24 -15.10 4.47 -23.43
CA THR A 24 -14.78 3.07 -23.75
C THR A 24 -13.41 2.87 -24.40
N ILE A 25 -12.74 3.95 -24.83
CA ILE A 25 -11.42 3.84 -25.48
C ILE A 25 -10.32 3.68 -24.46
N ARG A 26 -9.51 2.63 -24.62
CA ARG A 26 -8.34 2.42 -23.77
C ARG A 26 -7.28 3.48 -24.04
N LEU A 27 -6.89 4.21 -23.00
CA LEU A 27 -5.76 5.14 -23.07
C LEU A 27 -4.45 4.38 -23.35
N LYS A 28 -3.62 4.94 -24.23
CA LYS A 28 -2.30 4.40 -24.56
C LYS A 28 -1.21 5.26 -23.92
N ALA A 29 -0.13 4.62 -23.51
CA ALA A 29 1.06 5.31 -23.06
C ALA A 29 2.00 5.57 -24.24
N THR A 30 2.44 6.81 -24.39
CA THR A 30 3.45 7.21 -25.37
C THR A 30 4.81 7.27 -24.67
N SER A 31 5.82 6.60 -25.22
CA SER A 31 7.17 6.65 -24.67
C SER A 31 7.84 7.99 -25.02
N PHE A 32 8.41 8.65 -24.02
CA PHE A 32 9.24 9.83 -24.15
C PHE A 32 10.67 9.49 -23.73
N LYS A 33 11.62 9.58 -24.65
CA LYS A 33 13.04 9.32 -24.38
C LYS A 33 13.75 10.64 -24.12
N TYR A 34 14.49 10.69 -23.02
CA TYR A 34 15.30 11.84 -22.63
C TYR A 34 16.74 11.39 -22.39
N ILE A 35 17.72 12.17 -22.84
CA ILE A 35 19.14 11.88 -22.66
C ILE A 35 19.66 12.74 -21.51
N GLN A 36 20.16 12.10 -20.47
CA GLN A 36 20.85 12.78 -19.37
C GLN A 36 22.16 12.05 -19.08
N ASN A 37 23.28 12.77 -19.02
CA ASN A 37 24.61 12.20 -18.74
C ASN A 37 24.93 10.98 -19.60
N ASN A 38 24.64 11.06 -20.92
CA ASN A 38 24.82 9.98 -21.90
C ASN A 38 24.03 8.69 -21.60
N LYS A 39 23.01 8.75 -20.74
CA LYS A 39 22.08 7.65 -20.48
C LYS A 39 20.70 7.98 -21.04
N ASN A 40 20.11 7.03 -21.74
CA ASN A 40 18.73 7.10 -22.21
C ASN A 40 17.79 6.78 -21.04
N ILE A 41 17.02 7.78 -20.62
CA ILE A 41 15.97 7.65 -19.63
C ILE A 41 14.63 7.68 -20.37
N THR A 42 13.79 6.67 -20.13
CA THR A 42 12.47 6.59 -20.75
C THR A 42 11.38 6.89 -19.73
N PHE A 43 10.52 7.83 -20.08
CA PHE A 43 9.24 8.10 -19.42
C PHE A 43 8.09 7.63 -20.30
N TYR A 44 6.93 7.43 -19.69
CA TYR A 44 5.70 7.06 -20.36
C TYR A 44 4.64 8.08 -20.02
N ILE A 45 4.06 8.70 -21.05
CA ILE A 45 3.03 9.72 -20.91
C ILE A 45 1.68 9.12 -21.28
N ILE A 46 0.73 9.15 -20.37
CA ILE A 46 -0.65 8.71 -20.60
C ILE A 46 -1.51 9.96 -20.65
N HIS A 47 -1.99 10.29 -21.85
CA HIS A 47 -2.87 11.43 -22.07
C HIS A 47 -4.33 11.02 -21.93
N ASN A 48 -5.11 11.85 -21.25
CA ASN A 48 -6.57 11.80 -21.22
C ASN A 48 -7.12 13.18 -21.63
N PRO A 49 -7.06 13.52 -22.93
CA PRO A 49 -7.54 14.79 -23.44
C PRO A 49 -9.06 14.93 -23.27
N SER A 50 -9.58 16.16 -23.32
CA SER A 50 -11.04 16.33 -23.40
C SER A 50 -11.53 16.02 -24.81
N PRO A 51 -12.71 15.41 -24.99
CA PRO A 51 -13.31 15.26 -26.31
C PRO A 51 -13.71 16.62 -26.92
N THR A 52 -14.11 17.57 -26.08
CA THR A 52 -14.74 18.82 -26.54
C THR A 52 -14.12 20.09 -25.95
N GLN A 53 -13.58 20.04 -24.74
CA GLN A 53 -13.18 21.23 -23.98
C GLN A 53 -11.66 21.45 -24.01
N SER A 54 -11.22 22.55 -24.63
CA SER A 54 -9.80 22.94 -24.65
C SER A 54 -9.26 23.42 -23.31
N ALA A 55 -10.10 23.74 -22.33
CA ALA A 55 -9.71 24.11 -20.95
C ALA A 55 -9.88 22.93 -20.00
N SER A 56 -9.38 21.76 -20.39
CA SER A 56 -9.53 20.50 -19.67
C SER A 56 -8.40 19.54 -20.07
N GLY A 57 -8.49 18.27 -19.66
CA GLY A 57 -7.47 17.26 -19.94
C GLY A 57 -6.58 16.99 -18.74
N VAL A 58 -6.31 15.70 -18.54
CA VAL A 58 -5.43 15.20 -17.48
C VAL A 58 -4.38 14.31 -18.12
N SER A 59 -3.15 14.33 -17.62
CA SER A 59 -2.10 13.43 -18.07
C SER A 59 -1.25 12.91 -16.93
N PHE A 60 -0.74 11.69 -17.08
CA PHE A 60 0.26 11.12 -16.20
C PHE A 60 1.60 11.01 -16.91
N ILE A 61 2.68 11.43 -16.26
CA ILE A 61 4.05 11.12 -16.67
C ILE A 61 4.63 10.12 -15.66
N ILE A 62 5.03 8.95 -16.15
CA ILE A 62 5.43 7.81 -15.32
C ILE A 62 6.83 7.35 -15.72
N SER A 63 7.69 7.14 -14.73
CA SER A 63 9.00 6.53 -14.94
C SER A 63 8.88 5.09 -15.45
N SER A 64 9.86 4.62 -16.22
CA SER A 64 9.92 3.23 -16.70
C SER A 64 9.75 2.19 -15.58
N LEU A 65 10.28 2.48 -14.38
CA LEU A 65 10.17 1.62 -13.21
C LEU A 65 8.73 1.36 -12.78
N LEU A 66 7.90 2.41 -12.72
CA LEU A 66 6.49 2.28 -12.35
C LEU A 66 5.62 1.82 -13.52
N TYR A 67 5.97 2.20 -14.75
CA TYR A 67 5.23 1.80 -15.93
C TYR A 67 5.11 0.27 -16.07
N GLN A 68 6.20 -0.45 -15.78
CA GLN A 68 6.22 -1.92 -15.78
C GLN A 68 5.28 -2.58 -14.75
N ARG A 69 4.74 -1.80 -13.80
CA ARG A 69 3.84 -2.28 -12.74
C ARG A 69 2.37 -2.01 -13.04
N ILE A 70 2.06 -1.26 -14.09
CA ILE A 70 0.68 -0.95 -14.47
C ILE A 70 -0.04 -2.23 -14.87
N GLN A 71 -1.19 -2.49 -14.26
CA GLN A 71 -2.11 -3.56 -14.64
C GLN A 71 -3.32 -3.02 -15.40
N LYS A 72 -3.89 -1.93 -14.90
CA LYS A 72 -5.12 -1.37 -15.43
C LYS A 72 -5.03 0.15 -15.47
N ILE A 73 -5.56 0.72 -16.55
CA ILE A 73 -5.80 2.15 -16.70
C ILE A 73 -7.28 2.29 -17.02
N GLU A 74 -7.96 3.12 -16.25
CA GLU A 74 -9.35 3.52 -16.44
C GLU A 74 -9.41 5.04 -16.47
N HIS A 75 -10.46 5.61 -17.07
CA HIS A 75 -10.57 7.06 -17.17
C HIS A 75 -12.00 7.54 -17.31
N ILE A 76 -12.18 8.83 -16.99
CA ILE A 76 -13.31 9.64 -17.46
C ILE A 76 -12.72 10.70 -18.38
N PRO A 77 -13.14 10.80 -19.65
CA PRO A 77 -12.51 11.68 -20.64
C PRO A 77 -12.28 13.10 -20.14
N GLY A 78 -11.03 13.57 -20.25
CA GLY A 78 -10.62 14.92 -19.87
C GLY A 78 -10.53 15.22 -18.37
N ARG A 79 -10.95 14.31 -17.48
CA ARG A 79 -11.20 14.64 -16.07
C ARG A 79 -10.60 13.69 -15.04
N LEU A 80 -10.51 12.39 -15.33
CA LEU A 80 -10.01 11.40 -14.39
C LEU A 80 -9.17 10.37 -15.11
N ILE A 81 -7.98 10.06 -14.58
CA ILE A 81 -7.22 8.85 -14.93
C ILE A 81 -7.02 8.06 -13.63
N HIS A 82 -7.37 6.78 -13.64
CA HIS A 82 -7.10 5.85 -12.57
C HIS A 82 -6.11 4.79 -13.06
N ILE A 83 -4.96 4.70 -12.39
CA ILE A 83 -3.92 3.72 -12.71
C ILE A 83 -3.77 2.76 -11.53
N THR A 84 -3.94 1.47 -11.83
CA THR A 84 -3.70 0.39 -10.87
C THR A 84 -2.31 -0.19 -11.10
N PHE A 85 -1.46 -0.12 -10.07
CA PHE A 85 -0.13 -0.70 -10.06
C PHE A 85 -0.10 -1.93 -9.14
N PHE A 86 0.51 -3.02 -9.60
CA PHE A 86 0.73 -4.21 -8.77
C PHE A 86 2.18 -4.33 -8.34
N PHE A 87 2.38 -4.54 -7.03
CA PHE A 87 3.68 -4.79 -6.42
C PHE A 87 3.75 -6.20 -5.83
N LYS A 88 4.94 -6.56 -5.32
CA LYS A 88 5.14 -7.85 -4.65
C LYS A 88 4.22 -7.95 -3.42
N ARG A 89 3.90 -9.18 -3.00
CA ARG A 89 2.98 -9.48 -1.87
C ARG A 89 1.54 -9.00 -2.07
N HIS A 90 1.11 -8.92 -3.33
CA HIS A 90 -0.26 -8.57 -3.74
C HIS A 90 -0.71 -7.16 -3.35
N GLU A 91 0.24 -6.29 -2.97
CA GLU A 91 0.00 -4.87 -2.74
C GLU A 91 -0.41 -4.16 -4.03
N GLN A 92 -1.55 -3.46 -3.98
CA GLN A 92 -2.07 -2.70 -5.11
C GLN A 92 -2.06 -1.22 -4.76
N LEU A 93 -1.30 -0.43 -5.53
CA LEU A 93 -1.39 1.02 -5.46
C LEU A 93 -2.34 1.50 -6.54
N HIS A 94 -3.39 2.19 -6.13
CA HIS A 94 -4.34 2.85 -6.99
C HIS A 94 -4.07 4.34 -6.96
N VAL A 95 -3.70 4.90 -8.10
CA VAL A 95 -3.45 6.34 -8.23
C VAL A 95 -4.53 6.93 -9.12
N LEU A 96 -5.39 7.77 -8.52
CA LEU A 96 -6.44 8.49 -9.21
C LEU A 96 -5.98 9.94 -9.38
N GLY A 97 -5.75 10.34 -10.63
CA GLY A 97 -5.51 11.73 -11.00
C GLY A 97 -6.80 12.39 -11.47
N ILE A 98 -7.20 13.47 -10.83
CA ILE A 98 -8.53 14.08 -11.01
C ILE A 98 -8.38 15.59 -11.27
N TYR A 99 -9.16 16.11 -12.21
CA TYR A 99 -9.37 17.53 -12.42
C TYR A 99 -10.87 17.82 -12.36
N LEU A 100 -11.34 18.33 -11.21
CA LEU A 100 -12.74 18.71 -11.06
C LEU A 100 -12.99 20.04 -11.79
N PRO A 101 -14.09 20.17 -12.55
CA PRO A 101 -14.48 21.45 -13.14
C PRO A 101 -14.57 22.57 -12.08
N PRO A 102 -14.21 23.82 -12.41
CA PRO A 102 -14.37 24.95 -11.48
C PRO A 102 -15.83 25.11 -11.03
N ILE A 103 -16.04 25.40 -9.75
CA ILE A 103 -17.39 25.64 -9.19
C ILE A 103 -18.07 26.83 -9.89
N THR A 104 -17.28 27.81 -10.34
CA THR A 104 -17.72 29.01 -11.05
C THR A 104 -17.85 28.82 -12.57
N SER A 105 -17.66 27.61 -13.08
CA SER A 105 -17.76 27.33 -14.51
C SER A 105 -19.16 27.61 -15.04
N SER A 106 -19.27 28.42 -16.09
CA SER A 106 -20.51 28.65 -16.84
C SER A 106 -20.96 27.44 -17.67
N LYS A 107 -20.07 26.46 -17.91
CA LYS A 107 -20.39 25.23 -18.64
C LYS A 107 -21.16 24.24 -17.75
N ASN A 108 -22.15 23.56 -18.33
CA ASN A 108 -22.85 22.46 -17.67
C ASN A 108 -21.93 21.24 -17.53
N ASN A 109 -21.38 21.04 -16.32
CA ASN A 109 -20.52 19.89 -15.98
C ASN A 109 -21.21 18.90 -15.03
N THR A 110 -22.52 19.02 -14.84
CA THR A 110 -23.29 18.24 -13.85
C THR A 110 -23.16 16.73 -14.09
N GLU A 111 -23.37 16.26 -15.31
CA GLU A 111 -23.27 14.82 -15.63
C GLU A 111 -21.84 14.28 -15.49
N THR A 112 -20.85 15.11 -15.79
CA THR A 112 -19.44 14.77 -15.58
C THR A 112 -19.13 14.61 -14.09
N LEU A 113 -19.60 15.54 -13.25
CA LEU A 113 -19.43 15.48 -11.79
C LEU A 113 -20.18 14.32 -11.15
N LYS A 114 -21.40 14.02 -11.62
CA LYS A 114 -22.13 12.80 -11.24
C LYS A 114 -21.34 11.55 -11.56
N SER A 115 -20.80 11.46 -12.78
CA SER A 115 -19.98 10.32 -13.22
C SER A 115 -18.73 10.14 -12.36
N ILE A 116 -18.02 11.23 -12.05
CA ILE A 116 -16.84 11.20 -11.17
C ILE A 116 -17.23 10.74 -9.76
N ASN A 117 -18.30 11.27 -9.18
CA ASN A 117 -18.78 10.89 -7.85
C ASN A 117 -19.19 9.41 -7.80
N LEU A 118 -19.92 8.93 -8.80
CA LEU A 118 -20.32 7.54 -8.91
C LEU A 118 -19.09 6.62 -9.03
N TYR A 119 -18.13 6.98 -9.89
CA TYR A 119 -16.88 6.24 -10.05
C TYR A 119 -16.10 6.17 -8.73
N LEU A 120 -15.92 7.30 -8.04
CA LEU A 120 -15.24 7.35 -6.75
C LEU A 120 -15.96 6.46 -5.72
N LYS A 121 -17.28 6.61 -5.57
CA LYS A 121 -18.07 5.83 -4.60
C LYS A 121 -17.94 4.33 -4.85
N THR A 122 -18.09 3.90 -6.10
CA THR A 122 -17.95 2.48 -6.48
C THR A 122 -16.54 1.97 -6.21
N HIS A 123 -15.52 2.74 -6.60
CA HIS A 123 -14.12 2.37 -6.35
C HIS A 123 -13.82 2.24 -4.86
N LEU A 124 -14.28 3.18 -4.02
CA LEU A 124 -13.99 3.16 -2.59
C LEU A 124 -14.76 2.09 -1.83
N ASN A 125 -16.01 1.81 -2.21
CA ASN A 125 -16.84 0.76 -1.61
C ASN A 125 -16.35 -0.65 -1.92
N SER A 126 -15.54 -0.85 -2.96
CA SER A 126 -14.99 -2.18 -3.27
C SER A 126 -14.07 -2.67 -2.14
N LYS A 127 -14.38 -3.83 -1.56
CA LYS A 127 -13.57 -4.42 -0.47
C LYS A 127 -12.33 -5.10 -1.07
N ASN A 128 -11.15 -4.57 -0.74
CA ASN A 128 -9.87 -5.20 -1.03
C ASN A 128 -8.84 -4.72 0.00
N GLN A 129 -8.38 -5.61 0.88
CA GLN A 129 -7.45 -5.27 1.96
C GLN A 129 -6.05 -4.87 1.47
N TYR A 130 -5.68 -5.27 0.26
CA TYR A 130 -4.40 -4.94 -0.37
C TYR A 130 -4.44 -3.63 -1.16
N LYS A 131 -5.62 -2.99 -1.23
CA LYS A 131 -5.84 -1.74 -1.96
C LYS A 131 -5.36 -0.55 -1.14
N LYS A 132 -4.35 0.15 -1.64
CA LYS A 132 -3.87 1.45 -1.14
C LYS A 132 -4.11 2.50 -2.20
N ASN A 133 -4.56 3.69 -1.81
CA ASN A 133 -5.01 4.70 -2.74
C ASN A 133 -4.29 6.03 -2.53
N ILE A 134 -3.95 6.66 -3.64
CA ILE A 134 -3.58 8.05 -3.75
C ILE A 134 -4.61 8.70 -4.68
N ILE A 135 -5.29 9.73 -4.21
CA ILE A 135 -6.24 10.51 -5.01
C ILE A 135 -5.71 11.93 -5.03
N MET A 136 -5.30 12.40 -6.21
CA MET A 136 -4.59 13.66 -6.35
C MET A 136 -5.07 14.49 -7.53
N GLY A 137 -4.87 15.81 -7.43
CA GLY A 137 -5.10 16.77 -8.50
C GLY A 137 -5.81 18.03 -8.00
N ASP A 138 -6.36 18.79 -8.95
CA ASP A 138 -7.08 20.03 -8.68
C ASP A 138 -8.56 19.73 -8.45
N PHE A 139 -9.01 19.97 -7.21
CA PHE A 139 -10.38 19.76 -6.79
C PHE A 139 -11.24 21.01 -6.94
N ASN A 140 -10.67 22.16 -7.31
CA ASN A 140 -11.38 23.43 -7.47
C ASN A 140 -12.22 23.84 -6.24
N ILE A 141 -11.88 23.32 -5.06
CA ILE A 141 -12.52 23.61 -3.78
C ILE A 141 -11.50 23.44 -2.65
N ASN A 142 -11.55 24.30 -1.64
CA ASN A 142 -10.75 24.11 -0.43
C ASN A 142 -11.54 23.25 0.57
N PRO A 143 -11.11 22.01 0.88
CA PRO A 143 -11.84 21.10 1.76
C PRO A 143 -11.80 21.50 3.24
N HIS A 144 -10.96 22.48 3.59
CA HIS A 144 -10.70 22.89 4.96
C HIS A 144 -11.26 24.27 5.32
N LYS A 145 -11.76 25.04 4.33
CA LYS A 145 -12.44 26.29 4.63
C LYS A 145 -13.84 25.98 5.18
N PRO A 146 -14.21 26.49 6.37
CA PRO A 146 -15.61 26.46 6.79
C PRO A 146 -16.42 27.25 5.75
N ASN A 147 -17.46 26.62 5.20
CA ASN A 147 -18.23 27.17 4.08
C ASN A 147 -18.90 28.49 4.47
N THR A 148 -18.28 29.62 4.17
CA THR A 148 -18.91 30.95 4.30
C THR A 148 -19.54 31.43 2.99
N THR A 149 -19.32 30.73 1.87
CA THR A 149 -19.81 31.12 0.53
C THR A 149 -20.91 30.21 -0.04
N LEU A 150 -21.44 29.27 0.73
CA LEU A 150 -22.49 28.35 0.28
C LEU A 150 -23.62 28.35 1.30
N THR A 151 -24.83 28.65 0.85
CA THR A 151 -26.03 28.73 1.70
C THR A 151 -26.49 27.32 2.07
N THR A 152 -27.27 27.21 3.15
CA THR A 152 -27.84 25.95 3.68
C THR A 152 -28.68 25.16 2.66
N ASN A 153 -29.09 25.79 1.56
CA ASN A 153 -29.85 25.15 0.49
C ASN A 153 -28.98 24.24 -0.41
N ASP A 154 -27.65 24.32 -0.32
CA ASP A 154 -26.69 23.49 -1.08
C ASP A 154 -26.32 22.17 -0.36
N THR A 155 -26.98 21.84 0.76
CA THR A 155 -26.66 20.65 1.58
C THR A 155 -27.72 19.56 1.60
N GLU A 156 -28.94 19.85 1.15
CA GLU A 156 -30.03 18.88 1.11
C GLU A 156 -30.33 18.50 -0.35
N ASP A 157 -30.58 17.21 -0.61
CA ASP A 157 -31.14 16.74 -1.88
C ASP A 157 -32.55 17.34 -1.99
N ASN A 158 -32.65 18.60 -2.43
CA ASN A 158 -33.91 19.26 -2.68
C ASN A 158 -34.60 18.50 -3.82
N SER A 159 -35.71 17.84 -3.49
CA SER A 159 -36.51 17.03 -4.41
C SER A 159 -37.19 17.83 -5.53
N ASP A 160 -36.89 19.14 -5.68
CA ASP A 160 -37.60 20.04 -6.59
C ASP A 160 -36.77 21.14 -7.31
N GLY A 161 -35.42 21.18 -7.24
CA GLY A 161 -34.71 22.32 -7.87
C GLY A 161 -33.20 22.19 -8.04
N HIS A 162 -32.69 22.78 -9.13
CA HIS A 162 -31.30 22.80 -9.59
C HIS A 162 -30.21 22.65 -8.51
N VAL A 163 -29.43 21.57 -8.61
CA VAL A 163 -28.27 21.29 -7.77
C VAL A 163 -27.03 22.01 -8.31
N THR A 164 -26.31 22.78 -7.46
CA THR A 164 -25.11 23.53 -7.85
C THR A 164 -23.89 22.64 -8.09
N LEU A 165 -22.88 23.13 -8.82
CA LEU A 165 -21.60 22.38 -8.97
C LEU A 165 -20.92 22.17 -7.61
N ALA A 166 -21.05 23.14 -6.70
CA ALA A 166 -20.52 23.07 -5.34
C ALA A 166 -21.04 21.86 -4.55
N PHE A 167 -22.33 21.52 -4.70
CA PHE A 167 -22.91 20.32 -4.09
C PHE A 167 -22.13 19.05 -4.47
N TYR A 168 -21.81 18.87 -5.76
CA TYR A 168 -21.10 17.68 -6.22
C TYR A 168 -19.64 17.62 -5.74
N HIS A 169 -18.98 18.78 -5.61
CA HIS A 169 -17.65 18.85 -4.98
C HIS A 169 -17.73 18.43 -3.51
N LYS A 170 -18.75 18.92 -2.79
CA LYS A 170 -18.96 18.59 -1.39
C LYS A 170 -19.30 17.11 -1.20
N LYS A 171 -20.10 16.52 -2.09
CA LYS A 171 -20.40 15.08 -2.13
C LYS A 171 -19.13 14.24 -2.34
N PHE A 172 -18.24 14.69 -3.21
CA PHE A 172 -16.94 14.05 -3.45
C PHE A 172 -16.08 14.07 -2.18
N LEU A 173 -15.89 15.24 -1.58
CA LEU A 173 -15.12 15.40 -0.33
C LEU A 173 -15.74 14.62 0.84
N THR A 174 -17.06 14.62 0.93
CA THR A 174 -17.81 13.86 1.94
C THR A 174 -17.58 12.37 1.77
N THR A 175 -17.56 11.86 0.54
CA THR A 175 -17.26 10.45 0.24
C THR A 175 -15.85 10.07 0.69
N LEU A 176 -14.85 10.94 0.44
CA LEU A 176 -13.49 10.75 0.94
C LEU A 176 -13.42 10.73 2.47
N ARG A 177 -14.12 11.66 3.13
CA ARG A 177 -14.17 11.75 4.60
C ARG A 177 -14.79 10.51 5.23
N HIS A 178 -15.90 9.99 4.67
CA HIS A 178 -16.53 8.75 5.14
C HIS A 178 -15.57 7.55 5.05
N HIS A 179 -14.72 7.51 4.03
CA HIS A 179 -13.68 6.49 3.87
C HIS A 179 -12.37 6.85 4.59
N THR A 180 -12.39 7.85 5.47
CA THR A 180 -11.27 8.27 6.33
C THR A 180 -9.99 8.70 5.60
N TYR A 181 -10.10 9.12 4.33
CA TYR A 181 -8.97 9.66 3.58
C TYR A 181 -8.46 10.95 4.23
N LYS A 182 -7.14 11.15 4.14
CA LYS A 182 -6.47 12.31 4.73
C LYS A 182 -5.73 13.10 3.66
N ASP A 183 -5.84 14.41 3.76
CA ASP A 183 -4.93 15.33 3.06
C ASP A 183 -3.53 15.13 3.61
N ILE A 184 -2.63 14.64 2.77
CA ILE A 184 -1.30 14.23 3.21
C ILE A 184 -0.42 15.41 3.60
N VAL A 185 -0.57 16.58 2.96
CA VAL A 185 0.25 17.75 3.29
C VAL A 185 -0.07 18.21 4.70
N LYS A 186 -1.35 18.21 5.08
CA LYS A 186 -1.80 18.59 6.43
C LYS A 186 -1.38 17.64 7.55
N ILE A 187 -0.93 16.42 7.23
CA ILE A 187 -0.33 15.51 8.21
C ILE A 187 1.09 15.97 8.58
N TYR A 188 1.83 16.55 7.63
CA TYR A 188 3.22 16.97 7.81
C TYR A 188 3.40 18.47 8.07
N ASN A 189 2.39 19.27 7.73
CA ASN A 189 2.40 20.71 7.90
C ASN A 189 1.02 21.20 8.35
N GLU A 190 0.93 21.70 9.58
CA GLU A 190 -0.31 22.22 10.15
C GLU A 190 -0.87 23.42 9.38
N THR A 191 0.02 24.25 8.82
CA THR A 191 -0.31 25.49 8.09
C THR A 191 0.27 25.44 6.67
N PRO A 192 -0.29 24.61 5.78
CA PRO A 192 0.19 24.51 4.41
C PRO A 192 0.04 25.83 3.66
N SER A 193 1.00 26.12 2.79
CA SER A 193 0.93 27.25 1.85
C SER A 193 -0.21 27.06 0.84
N TYR A 194 -0.50 28.10 0.04
CA TYR A 194 -1.46 28.00 -1.06
C TYR A 194 -0.95 27.10 -2.19
N THR A 195 -1.86 26.53 -2.96
CA THR A 195 -1.54 25.74 -4.17
C THR A 195 -1.93 26.43 -5.46
N PHE A 196 -2.76 27.46 -5.40
CA PHE A 196 -3.17 28.28 -6.55
C PHE A 196 -3.07 29.77 -6.23
N LYS A 197 -2.68 30.58 -7.21
CA LYS A 197 -2.66 32.04 -7.13
C LYS A 197 -3.12 32.65 -8.44
N ASN A 198 -4.24 33.37 -8.41
CA ASN A 198 -4.76 34.02 -9.62
C ASN A 198 -3.97 35.29 -10.00
N THR A 199 -4.28 35.87 -11.16
CA THR A 199 -3.68 37.11 -11.68
C THR A 199 -3.91 38.33 -10.79
N SER A 200 -4.97 38.33 -9.97
CA SER A 200 -5.26 39.36 -8.97
C SER A 200 -4.58 39.12 -7.61
N ASN A 201 -3.61 38.20 -7.53
CA ASN A 201 -2.90 37.78 -6.31
C ASN A 201 -3.74 37.09 -5.23
N HIS A 202 -4.99 36.69 -5.52
CA HIS A 202 -5.78 35.88 -4.59
C HIS A 202 -5.28 34.43 -4.59
N THR A 203 -5.07 33.89 -3.39
CA THR A 203 -4.50 32.56 -3.19
C THR A 203 -5.53 31.57 -2.67
N SER A 204 -5.47 30.32 -3.14
CA SER A 204 -6.34 29.22 -2.71
C SER A 204 -5.56 27.93 -2.51
N TYR A 205 -6.11 27.02 -1.70
CA TYR A 205 -5.59 25.67 -1.48
C TYR A 205 -6.61 24.68 -2.06
N ILE A 206 -6.41 24.29 -3.33
CA ILE A 206 -7.39 23.54 -4.15
C ILE A 206 -6.79 22.30 -4.81
N ASP A 207 -5.49 22.30 -5.08
CA ASP A 207 -4.74 21.08 -5.38
C ASP A 207 -4.47 20.32 -4.09
N ILE A 208 -4.76 19.01 -4.06
CA ILE A 208 -4.60 18.18 -2.87
C ILE A 208 -4.10 16.78 -3.25
N ILE A 209 -3.40 16.12 -2.34
CA ILE A 209 -3.16 14.67 -2.40
C ILE A 209 -3.84 14.02 -1.19
N PHE A 210 -4.93 13.30 -1.43
CA PHE A 210 -5.59 12.46 -0.44
C PHE A 210 -5.00 11.05 -0.46
N VAL A 211 -4.67 10.51 0.70
CA VAL A 211 -4.18 9.13 0.85
C VAL A 211 -5.13 8.29 1.70
N SER A 212 -5.22 7.00 1.39
CA SER A 212 -5.98 6.05 2.21
C SER A 212 -5.27 5.79 3.54
N PRO A 213 -6.00 5.47 4.63
CA PRO A 213 -5.42 5.29 5.97
C PRO A 213 -4.27 4.28 6.02
N ASN A 214 -4.40 3.18 5.28
CA ASN A 214 -3.41 2.11 5.19
C ASN A 214 -2.16 2.47 4.37
N LEU A 215 -2.10 3.66 3.77
CA LEU A 215 -0.93 4.17 3.06
C LEU A 215 -0.15 5.24 3.86
N ILE A 216 -0.77 5.85 4.88
CA ILE A 216 -0.17 6.94 5.67
C ILE A 216 1.14 6.50 6.33
N SER A 217 1.20 5.29 6.90
CA SER A 217 2.44 4.77 7.52
C SER A 217 3.58 4.54 6.54
N HIS A 218 3.30 4.59 5.22
CA HIS A 218 4.28 4.46 4.16
C HIS A 218 4.70 5.80 3.56
N THR A 219 4.13 6.93 3.98
CA THR A 219 4.59 8.25 3.55
C THR A 219 5.79 8.70 4.39
N ILE A 220 6.76 9.38 3.78
CA ILE A 220 7.93 9.95 4.45
C ILE A 220 7.69 11.43 4.74
N CYS A 221 7.25 12.16 3.73
CA CYS A 221 6.95 13.58 3.81
C CYS A 221 5.98 13.98 2.70
N ALA A 222 5.37 15.15 2.89
CA ALA A 222 4.64 15.85 1.85
C ALA A 222 4.88 17.36 1.96
N SER A 223 4.92 18.05 0.82
CA SER A 223 5.16 19.49 0.78
C SER A 223 4.56 20.14 -0.46
N ILE A 224 4.48 21.46 -0.43
CA ILE A 224 4.09 22.30 -1.56
C ILE A 224 5.35 23.04 -2.02
N VAL A 225 5.65 22.97 -3.31
CA VAL A 225 6.84 23.59 -3.90
C VAL A 225 6.46 24.34 -5.18
N ASP A 226 7.30 25.29 -5.58
CA ASP A 226 7.10 25.99 -6.85
C ASP A 226 7.25 25.02 -8.03
N ALA A 227 6.37 25.19 -9.02
CA ALA A 227 6.48 24.46 -10.27
C ALA A 227 7.70 24.97 -11.06
N PRO A 228 8.49 24.09 -11.70
CA PRO A 228 9.63 24.49 -12.53
C PRO A 228 9.21 25.04 -13.90
N ILE A 229 7.96 25.51 -14.02
CA ILE A 229 7.35 26.06 -15.23
C ILE A 229 6.47 27.25 -14.84
N HIS A 230 6.13 28.09 -15.81
CA HIS A 230 5.20 29.19 -15.58
C HIS A 230 3.76 28.66 -15.47
N THR A 231 3.18 28.74 -14.29
CA THR A 231 1.79 28.38 -13.98
C THR A 231 1.35 29.16 -12.74
N ASP A 232 0.05 29.36 -12.61
CA ASP A 232 -0.67 29.86 -11.43
C ASP A 232 -0.80 28.82 -10.30
N HIS A 233 -0.42 27.56 -10.54
CA HIS A 233 -0.41 26.49 -9.55
C HIS A 233 0.98 26.17 -8.98
N ARG A 234 1.01 25.61 -7.78
CA ARG A 234 2.20 25.03 -7.13
C ARG A 234 2.12 23.50 -7.16
N LEU A 235 3.27 22.85 -7.15
CA LEU A 235 3.34 21.39 -7.11
C LEU A 235 3.12 20.89 -5.68
N ILE A 236 2.36 19.80 -5.55
CA ILE A 236 2.34 19.01 -4.32
C ILE A 236 3.19 17.77 -4.51
N LEU A 237 4.12 17.57 -3.59
CA LEU A 237 4.99 16.41 -3.56
C LEU A 237 4.62 15.52 -2.37
N VAL A 238 4.57 14.21 -2.61
CA VAL A 238 4.52 13.19 -1.57
C VAL A 238 5.62 12.17 -1.84
N ALA A 239 6.42 11.87 -0.81
CA ALA A 239 7.43 10.82 -0.87
C ALA A 239 6.91 9.57 -0.17
N LEU A 240 6.96 8.43 -0.86
CA LEU A 240 6.67 7.13 -0.27
C LEU A 240 7.96 6.41 0.13
N ASN A 241 7.90 5.68 1.23
CA ASN A 241 8.99 4.85 1.70
C ASN A 241 9.28 3.72 0.70
N HIS A 242 10.55 3.51 0.37
CA HIS A 242 10.97 2.40 -0.50
C HIS A 242 10.49 1.03 0.00
N LYS A 243 10.25 0.87 1.32
CA LYS A 243 9.66 -0.33 1.91
C LYS A 243 8.26 -0.64 1.40
N PHE A 244 7.53 0.35 0.88
CA PHE A 244 6.25 0.14 0.23
C PHE A 244 6.41 -0.64 -1.08
N PHE A 245 7.37 -0.23 -1.91
CA PHE A 245 7.62 -0.83 -3.24
C PHE A 245 8.47 -2.10 -3.18
N ASN A 246 9.40 -2.13 -2.23
CA ASN A 246 10.31 -3.23 -1.93
C ASN A 246 10.21 -3.48 -0.43
N PRO A 247 9.15 -4.14 0.06
CA PRO A 247 9.11 -4.59 1.44
C PRO A 247 10.31 -5.51 1.61
N SER A 248 11.34 -4.98 2.27
CA SER A 248 12.60 -5.65 2.47
C SER A 248 12.35 -7.05 3.03
N ASN A 249 13.18 -8.02 2.66
CA ASN A 249 13.32 -9.30 3.36
C ASN A 249 13.92 -9.08 4.77
N ILE A 250 13.42 -8.09 5.50
CA ILE A 250 13.57 -8.05 6.94
C ILE A 250 12.70 -9.22 7.40
N ASN A 251 13.37 -10.32 7.73
CA ASN A 251 12.87 -11.26 8.70
C ASN A 251 12.32 -10.42 9.86
N PHE A 252 10.99 -10.33 9.95
CA PHE A 252 10.31 -9.84 11.14
C PHE A 252 10.70 -10.77 12.28
N ILE A 253 11.84 -10.47 12.91
CA ILE A 253 12.17 -11.02 14.21
C ILE A 253 11.32 -10.20 15.19
N THR A 254 10.30 -10.91 15.69
CA THR A 254 9.55 -10.72 16.94
C THR A 254 8.46 -9.64 16.99
N ASN A 255 7.22 -10.15 17.10
CA ASN A 255 6.06 -9.60 17.85
C ASN A 255 4.86 -9.01 17.08
N THR A 256 4.60 -9.43 15.84
CA THR A 256 3.22 -9.40 15.30
C THR A 256 2.89 -10.70 14.57
N PRO A 257 1.69 -11.28 14.77
CA PRO A 257 1.34 -12.57 14.21
C PRO A 257 0.90 -12.38 12.76
N ASP A 258 1.81 -12.58 11.82
CA ASP A 258 1.47 -13.11 10.49
C ASP A 258 2.74 -13.66 9.85
N SER A 259 2.87 -14.97 9.96
CA SER A 259 3.82 -15.79 9.24
C SER A 259 3.41 -15.88 7.77
N ILE A 260 4.21 -15.38 6.83
CA ILE A 260 4.28 -15.95 5.47
C ILE A 260 5.71 -15.93 4.95
N GLU A 261 6.21 -17.13 4.67
CA GLU A 261 7.49 -17.45 4.06
C GLU A 261 7.62 -17.01 2.59
N LEU A 262 8.88 -16.70 2.29
CA LEU A 262 9.58 -16.59 1.02
C LEU A 262 9.26 -17.61 -0.10
N ASN A 263 9.29 -17.07 -1.34
CA ASN A 263 9.76 -17.63 -2.63
C ASN A 263 8.77 -18.32 -3.60
N ARG A 264 8.74 -17.81 -4.84
CA ARG A 264 9.39 -18.41 -6.03
C ARG A 264 10.00 -17.28 -6.90
N LYS A 265 11.34 -17.25 -7.00
CA LYS A 265 12.18 -17.64 -8.15
C LYS A 265 12.19 -16.60 -9.28
N ASN A 266 13.29 -15.84 -9.38
CA ASN A 266 14.14 -15.77 -10.57
C ASN A 266 15.45 -14.99 -10.26
N SER A 267 16.57 -15.58 -10.70
CA SER A 267 17.95 -15.10 -10.74
C SER A 267 18.84 -15.30 -9.48
N LEU A 268 19.97 -15.96 -9.75
CA LEU A 268 21.05 -16.48 -8.89
C LEU A 268 20.72 -17.79 -8.17
N ALA A 269 21.55 -18.80 -8.42
CA ALA A 269 21.38 -20.19 -8.02
C ALA A 269 20.92 -20.32 -6.56
N HIS A 270 19.75 -20.92 -6.34
CA HIS A 270 19.12 -21.10 -5.02
C HIS A 270 19.84 -22.15 -4.15
N ASN A 271 21.07 -22.48 -4.51
CA ASN A 271 21.79 -23.67 -4.05
C ASN A 271 22.86 -23.33 -3.01
N GLU A 272 23.09 -22.05 -2.74
CA GLU A 272 24.14 -21.60 -1.83
C GLU A 272 23.65 -20.55 -0.83
N ARG A 273 22.97 -20.98 0.23
CA ARG A 273 22.66 -20.11 1.39
C ARG A 273 23.65 -20.38 2.52
N TYR A 274 24.23 -19.34 3.13
CA TYR A 274 25.06 -19.51 4.32
C TYR A 274 24.23 -20.00 5.51
N ASN A 275 24.72 -21.05 6.17
CA ASN A 275 24.14 -21.61 7.36
C ASN A 275 24.64 -20.85 8.59
N TYR A 276 23.99 -19.72 8.89
CA TYR A 276 24.36 -18.85 10.01
C TYR A 276 24.44 -19.57 11.36
N LYS A 277 23.66 -20.65 11.56
CA LYS A 277 23.69 -21.46 12.79
C LYS A 277 24.99 -22.27 12.95
N LYS A 278 25.72 -22.51 11.85
CA LYS A 278 26.99 -23.24 11.83
C LYS A 278 28.21 -22.31 11.77
N ILE A 279 28.01 -20.99 11.69
CA ILE A 279 29.11 -20.03 11.75
C ILE A 279 29.54 -19.89 13.20
N THR A 280 30.80 -20.21 13.47
CA THR A 280 31.37 -20.11 14.81
C THR A 280 31.66 -18.65 15.19
N LYS A 281 31.81 -18.39 16.50
CA LYS A 281 32.22 -17.05 16.99
C LYS A 281 33.59 -16.63 16.42
N ALA A 282 34.53 -17.58 16.28
CA ALA A 282 35.84 -17.31 15.67
C ALA A 282 35.71 -16.87 14.21
N GLN A 283 34.92 -17.56 13.40
CA GLN A 283 34.67 -17.17 12.00
C GLN A 283 33.99 -15.80 11.87
N TRP A 284 33.16 -15.41 12.84
CA TRP A 284 32.60 -14.05 12.89
C TRP A 284 33.64 -12.99 13.24
N VAL A 285 34.57 -13.30 14.13
CA VAL A 285 35.70 -12.44 14.46
C VAL A 285 36.61 -12.28 13.25
N ASP A 286 36.96 -13.37 12.59
CA ASP A 286 37.75 -13.35 11.36
C ASP A 286 37.03 -12.54 10.28
N PHE A 287 35.72 -12.72 10.12
CA PHE A 287 34.92 -11.95 9.16
C PHE A 287 34.95 -10.46 9.43
N LYS A 288 34.75 -10.07 10.69
CA LYS A 288 34.87 -8.67 11.08
C LYS A 288 36.24 -8.10 10.74
N ASN A 289 37.32 -8.83 11.08
CA ASN A 289 38.69 -8.38 10.85
C ASN A 289 39.00 -8.28 9.35
N PHE A 290 38.66 -9.31 8.56
CA PHE A 290 38.84 -9.30 7.11
C PHE A 290 38.06 -8.17 6.43
N VAL A 291 36.82 -7.90 6.84
CA VAL A 291 36.04 -6.77 6.31
C VAL A 291 36.74 -5.46 6.61
N TRP A 292 37.20 -5.28 7.85
CA TRP A 292 37.86 -4.06 8.29
C TRP A 292 39.19 -3.82 7.58
N ASP A 293 40.04 -4.84 7.48
CA ASP A 293 41.35 -4.74 6.83
C ASP A 293 41.20 -4.45 5.32
N ASN A 294 40.27 -5.15 4.64
CA ASN A 294 39.97 -4.87 3.23
C ASN A 294 39.41 -3.46 3.04
N PHE A 295 38.57 -2.99 3.95
CA PHE A 295 38.01 -1.64 3.88
C PHE A 295 39.09 -0.57 4.05
N LEU A 296 40.00 -0.72 5.01
CA LEU A 296 41.13 0.18 5.22
C LEU A 296 42.06 0.20 4.00
N LEU A 297 42.42 -0.97 3.47
CA LEU A 297 43.26 -1.08 2.27
C LEU A 297 42.64 -0.38 1.05
N ARG A 298 41.32 -0.51 0.86
CA ARG A 298 40.60 0.14 -0.26
C ARG A 298 40.42 1.64 -0.03
N SER A 299 40.21 2.06 1.21
CA SER A 299 40.03 3.47 1.56
C SER A 299 41.33 4.25 1.43
N ASN A 300 42.47 3.66 1.80
CA ASN A 300 43.79 4.30 1.69
C ASN A 300 44.31 4.42 0.25
N LYS A 301 43.79 3.62 -0.68
CA LYS A 301 44.18 3.65 -2.11
C LYS A 301 43.45 4.72 -2.93
N ASN A 302 42.34 5.25 -2.44
CA ASN A 302 41.52 6.20 -3.17
C ASN A 302 41.77 7.63 -2.65
N PRO A 303 42.14 8.60 -3.50
CA PRO A 303 42.24 9.99 -3.07
C PRO A 303 40.87 10.48 -2.61
N THR A 304 40.83 11.22 -1.50
CA THR A 304 39.61 11.79 -0.93
C THR A 304 38.97 12.74 -1.96
N PRO A 305 37.80 12.43 -2.51
CA PRO A 305 37.15 13.30 -3.48
C PRO A 305 36.58 14.54 -2.79
N ASN A 306 36.77 15.72 -3.40
CA ASN A 306 36.20 16.99 -2.90
C ASN A 306 34.66 17.04 -2.93
N ASN A 307 34.00 16.07 -3.57
CA ASN A 307 32.54 15.98 -3.67
C ASN A 307 31.98 15.00 -2.61
N PRO A 308 31.12 15.46 -1.67
CA PRO A 308 30.55 14.62 -0.62
C PRO A 308 29.75 13.41 -1.12
N GLN A 309 28.95 13.55 -2.19
CA GLN A 309 28.18 12.43 -2.75
C GLN A 309 29.10 11.38 -3.37
N LYS A 310 30.18 11.81 -4.03
CA LYS A 310 31.19 10.91 -4.59
C LYS A 310 31.94 10.18 -3.49
N TYR A 311 32.26 10.87 -2.39
CA TYR A 311 32.86 10.24 -1.20
C TYR A 311 31.97 9.15 -0.62
N VAL A 312 30.67 9.43 -0.44
CA VAL A 312 29.70 8.46 0.07
C VAL A 312 29.59 7.23 -0.85
N ASN A 313 29.48 7.44 -2.17
CA ASN A 313 29.37 6.35 -3.12
C ASN A 313 30.62 5.45 -3.13
N ILE A 314 31.82 6.04 -3.13
CA ILE A 314 33.09 5.29 -3.07
C ILE A 314 33.21 4.53 -1.75
N THR A 315 32.83 5.15 -0.63
CA THR A 315 32.83 4.51 0.68
C THR A 315 31.89 3.31 0.71
N PHE A 316 30.68 3.44 0.16
CA PHE A 316 29.72 2.35 0.07
C PHE A 316 30.24 1.18 -0.78
N GLU A 317 30.79 1.47 -1.95
CA GLU A 317 31.39 0.44 -2.82
C GLU A 317 32.56 -0.28 -2.13
N ASN A 318 33.42 0.45 -1.41
CA ASN A 318 34.51 -0.13 -0.63
C ASN A 318 33.99 -1.08 0.44
N ILE A 319 32.90 -0.74 1.14
CA ILE A 319 32.26 -1.62 2.14
C ILE A 319 31.73 -2.90 1.46
N VAL A 320 30.96 -2.77 0.38
CA VAL A 320 30.37 -3.92 -0.33
C VAL A 320 31.45 -4.87 -0.83
N GLN A 321 32.50 -4.35 -1.47
CA GLN A 321 33.60 -5.17 -1.97
C GLN A 321 34.40 -5.83 -0.84
N SER A 322 34.54 -5.16 0.31
CA SER A 322 35.23 -5.72 1.48
C SER A 322 34.44 -6.87 2.09
N ILE A 323 33.11 -6.74 2.17
CA ILE A 323 32.21 -7.82 2.59
C ILE A 323 32.32 -9.01 1.64
N GLN A 324 32.24 -8.79 0.33
CA GLN A 324 32.33 -9.88 -0.64
C GLN A 324 33.70 -10.59 -0.59
N SER A 325 34.78 -9.83 -0.43
CA SER A 325 36.14 -10.38 -0.31
C SER A 325 36.27 -11.25 0.96
N ALA A 326 35.72 -10.78 2.09
CA ALA A 326 35.75 -11.51 3.35
C ALA A 326 34.90 -12.80 3.29
N ILE A 327 33.73 -12.75 2.65
CA ILE A 327 32.87 -13.93 2.45
C ILE A 327 33.62 -15.00 1.66
N ASN A 328 34.28 -14.62 0.57
CA ASN A 328 35.05 -15.54 -0.28
C ASN A 328 36.26 -16.13 0.47
N ALA A 329 36.89 -15.36 1.36
CA ALA A 329 38.07 -15.79 2.11
C ALA A 329 37.73 -16.77 3.25
N ILE A 330 36.61 -16.58 3.94
CA ILE A 330 36.28 -17.32 5.17
C ILE A 330 35.53 -18.62 4.90
N ASN A 331 35.06 -18.80 3.66
CA ASN A 331 34.39 -20.01 3.19
C ASN A 331 33.27 -20.47 4.14
N PHE A 332 32.29 -19.59 4.36
CA PHE A 332 31.20 -19.85 5.29
C PHE A 332 30.43 -21.13 4.94
N PRO A 333 29.95 -21.89 5.94
CA PRO A 333 29.19 -23.11 5.72
C PRO A 333 27.91 -22.84 4.92
N ILE A 334 27.65 -23.63 3.89
CA ILE A 334 26.49 -23.49 3.00
C ILE A 334 25.45 -24.58 3.28
N ILE A 335 24.16 -24.25 3.18
CA ILE A 335 23.04 -25.17 3.26
C ILE A 335 22.95 -25.96 1.95
N LYS A 336 23.31 -27.25 1.99
CA LYS A 336 22.99 -28.21 0.91
C LYS A 336 21.50 -28.60 1.00
N HIS A 337 20.85 -28.77 -0.16
CA HIS A 337 19.40 -28.89 -0.37
C HIS A 337 18.58 -29.69 0.68
N ASN A 338 17.35 -29.22 0.99
CA ASN A 338 16.28 -30.01 1.58
C ASN A 338 15.27 -30.41 0.48
N HIS A 339 14.95 -31.71 0.39
CA HIS A 339 14.12 -32.35 -0.64
C HIS A 339 12.60 -32.11 -0.53
N HIS A 340 12.11 -31.25 0.36
CA HIS A 340 10.67 -31.03 0.51
C HIS A 340 10.23 -29.77 -0.22
N GLN A 341 10.02 -29.91 -1.53
CA GLN A 341 9.17 -28.96 -2.26
C GLN A 341 7.72 -29.32 -1.95
N TYR A 342 7.01 -28.45 -1.24
CA TYR A 342 5.58 -28.59 -1.04
C TYR A 342 4.84 -28.44 -2.38
N GLU A 343 4.09 -29.47 -2.78
CA GLU A 343 3.29 -29.49 -4.01
C GLU A 343 2.02 -28.62 -3.90
N MET A 344 1.51 -28.42 -2.69
CA MET A 344 0.23 -27.75 -2.44
C MET A 344 0.36 -26.23 -2.27
N SER A 345 -0.71 -25.51 -2.64
CA SER A 345 -0.80 -24.05 -2.55
C SER A 345 -0.69 -23.56 -1.10
N TYR A 346 -0.22 -22.32 -0.92
CA TYR A 346 -0.07 -21.72 0.41
C TYR A 346 -1.41 -21.62 1.16
N LYS A 347 -2.50 -21.36 0.43
CA LYS A 347 -3.86 -21.23 0.99
C LYS A 347 -4.32 -22.55 1.63
N ILE A 348 -4.15 -23.68 0.92
CA ILE A 348 -4.51 -24.99 1.44
C ILE A 348 -3.71 -25.31 2.71
N ARG A 349 -2.39 -25.01 2.72
CA ARG A 349 -1.54 -25.23 3.90
C ARG A 349 -1.98 -24.43 5.13
N ILE A 350 -2.49 -23.20 4.96
CA ILE A 350 -3.04 -22.45 6.10
C ILE A 350 -4.28 -23.14 6.63
N LEU A 351 -5.20 -23.52 5.73
CA LEU A 351 -6.46 -24.17 6.10
C LEU A 351 -6.21 -25.49 6.84
N GLU A 352 -5.31 -26.35 6.36
CA GLU A 352 -4.92 -27.60 7.05
C GLU A 352 -4.33 -27.34 8.43
N ASN A 353 -3.44 -26.34 8.53
CA ASN A 353 -2.83 -25.99 9.80
C ASN A 353 -3.87 -25.47 10.80
N ASP A 354 -4.85 -24.68 10.34
CA ASP A 354 -5.91 -24.12 11.17
C ASP A 354 -6.93 -25.17 11.59
N GLN A 355 -7.29 -26.08 10.68
CA GLN A 355 -8.09 -27.27 10.97
C GLN A 355 -7.43 -28.12 12.05
N HIS A 356 -6.12 -28.41 11.92
CA HIS A 356 -5.36 -29.17 12.92
C HIS A 356 -5.34 -28.47 14.27
N TYR A 357 -5.17 -27.15 14.28
CA TYR A 357 -5.17 -26.34 15.50
C TYR A 357 -6.53 -26.38 16.21
N ILE A 358 -7.63 -26.12 15.50
CA ILE A 358 -8.98 -26.15 16.06
C ILE A 358 -9.32 -27.55 16.59
N THR A 359 -8.96 -28.60 15.85
CA THR A 359 -9.16 -30.00 16.28
C THR A 359 -8.42 -30.31 17.58
N ARG A 360 -7.17 -29.85 17.72
CA ARG A 360 -6.41 -29.99 18.97
C ARG A 360 -7.01 -29.18 20.11
N LEU A 361 -7.55 -28.01 19.82
CA LEU A 361 -8.18 -27.16 20.81
C LEU A 361 -9.47 -27.78 21.36
N ILE A 362 -10.33 -28.32 20.49
CA ILE A 362 -11.53 -29.09 20.87
C ILE A 362 -11.16 -30.27 21.77
N ARG A 363 -10.16 -31.08 21.37
CA ARG A 363 -9.68 -32.20 22.19
C ARG A 363 -9.18 -31.76 23.56
N SER A 364 -8.49 -30.62 23.61
CA SER A 364 -7.98 -30.07 24.87
C SER A 364 -9.11 -29.55 25.75
N LEU A 365 -10.12 -28.91 25.16
CA LEU A 365 -11.30 -28.41 25.85
C LEU A 365 -12.09 -29.57 26.47
N ASN A 366 -12.34 -30.64 25.71
CA ASN A 366 -13.02 -31.83 26.23
C ASN A 366 -12.22 -32.46 27.38
N ARG A 367 -10.89 -32.64 27.22
CA ARG A 367 -10.02 -33.17 28.30
C ARG A 367 -9.98 -32.31 29.55
N TYR A 368 -10.23 -31.01 29.44
CA TYR A 368 -10.30 -30.09 30.58
C TYR A 368 -11.53 -30.36 31.46
N PHE A 369 -12.65 -30.76 30.84
CA PHE A 369 -13.93 -30.99 31.53
C PHE A 369 -14.29 -32.48 31.70
N THR A 370 -13.48 -33.41 31.18
CA THR A 370 -13.65 -34.84 31.39
C THR A 370 -12.88 -35.26 32.66
N PRO A 371 -13.46 -36.06 33.58
CA PRO A 371 -12.74 -36.59 34.74
C PRO A 371 -11.48 -37.34 34.28
N GLN A 372 -10.31 -36.91 34.74
CA GLN A 372 -9.06 -37.57 34.38
C GLN A 372 -8.73 -38.69 35.37
N THR A 373 -8.46 -39.89 34.84
CA THR A 373 -7.89 -41.01 35.59
C THR A 373 -6.35 -40.94 35.72
N SER A 374 -5.73 -39.89 35.16
CA SER A 374 -4.26 -39.73 35.09
C SER A 374 -3.79 -38.42 35.74
N ASN A 375 -2.63 -38.46 36.42
CA ASN A 375 -1.94 -37.35 37.12
C ASN A 375 -1.43 -36.19 36.22
N ILE A 376 -2.12 -35.85 35.12
CA ILE A 376 -1.72 -34.76 34.24
C ILE A 376 -2.25 -33.46 34.82
N TYR A 377 -1.35 -32.61 35.32
CA TYR A 377 -1.71 -31.29 35.84
C TYR A 377 -2.26 -30.41 34.72
N ILE A 378 -3.57 -30.17 34.71
CA ILE A 378 -4.20 -29.26 33.76
C ILE A 378 -4.06 -27.84 34.31
N SER A 379 -3.42 -26.94 33.55
CA SER A 379 -3.33 -25.54 33.94
C SER A 379 -4.74 -24.93 34.05
N THR A 380 -5.02 -24.27 35.18
CA THR A 380 -6.26 -23.51 35.42
C THR A 380 -6.49 -22.36 34.44
N ASN A 381 -5.45 -21.99 33.68
CA ASN A 381 -5.52 -20.97 32.65
C ASN A 381 -5.47 -21.60 31.25
N PHE A 382 -6.57 -22.21 30.81
CA PHE A 382 -6.67 -22.84 29.48
C PHE A 382 -6.22 -21.93 28.32
N TRP A 383 -6.56 -20.64 28.42
CA TRP A 383 -6.20 -19.63 27.42
C TRP A 383 -4.80 -19.03 27.61
N ASN A 384 -4.12 -19.21 28.76
CA ASN A 384 -2.79 -18.63 29.01
C ASN A 384 -1.71 -19.41 28.25
N GLY A 385 -1.63 -19.06 26.98
CA GLY A 385 -0.46 -19.06 26.15
C GLY A 385 -0.78 -18.07 25.05
N HIS A 386 -0.14 -16.90 25.07
CA HIS A 386 -0.39 -15.80 24.12
C HIS A 386 -0.53 -16.28 22.66
N LYS A 387 0.22 -17.33 22.29
CA LYS A 387 0.19 -17.97 20.97
C LYS A 387 -1.11 -18.71 20.63
N LYS A 388 -1.77 -19.38 21.59
CA LYS A 388 -3.00 -20.15 21.35
C LYS A 388 -4.19 -19.21 21.13
N LEU A 389 -4.46 -18.33 22.10
CA LEU A 389 -5.60 -17.41 22.01
C LEU A 389 -5.48 -16.47 20.79
N ASN A 390 -4.28 -15.98 20.48
CA ASN A 390 -4.09 -15.13 19.30
C ASN A 390 -4.33 -15.87 17.99
N ARG A 391 -3.98 -17.15 17.91
CA ARG A 391 -4.27 -17.97 16.73
C ARG A 391 -5.77 -18.17 16.54
N LEU A 392 -6.50 -18.42 17.63
CA LEU A 392 -7.96 -18.53 17.58
C LEU A 392 -8.61 -17.21 17.17
N LYS A 393 -8.15 -16.08 17.73
CA LYS A 393 -8.61 -14.73 17.35
C LYS A 393 -8.40 -14.44 15.86
N ARG A 394 -7.24 -14.81 15.29
CA ARG A 394 -6.95 -14.68 13.86
C ARG A 394 -7.90 -15.54 13.00
N ILE A 395 -8.18 -16.77 13.43
CA ILE A 395 -9.13 -17.64 12.71
C ILE A 395 -10.52 -16.99 12.72
N CYS A 396 -11.00 -16.56 13.88
CA CYS A 396 -12.30 -15.90 14.03
C CYS A 396 -12.41 -14.58 13.26
N SER A 397 -11.33 -13.78 13.14
CA SER A 397 -11.36 -12.53 12.37
C SER A 397 -11.55 -12.71 10.87
N ASN A 398 -11.27 -13.92 10.36
CA ASN A 398 -11.42 -14.25 8.95
C ASN A 398 -12.78 -14.89 8.63
N ILE A 399 -13.64 -15.06 9.63
CA ILE A 399 -14.96 -15.69 9.50
C ILE A 399 -16.01 -14.61 9.71
N ASP A 400 -16.97 -14.50 8.78
CA ASP A 400 -18.20 -13.74 9.03
C ASP A 400 -19.03 -14.49 10.10
N PRO A 401 -19.26 -13.93 11.30
CA PRO A 401 -20.05 -14.62 12.32
C PRO A 401 -21.42 -15.06 11.81
N LEU A 402 -22.04 -14.27 10.93
CA LEU A 402 -23.38 -14.55 10.39
C LEU A 402 -23.40 -15.78 9.49
N SER A 403 -22.29 -16.10 8.81
CA SER A 403 -22.20 -17.32 7.98
C SER A 403 -22.23 -18.60 8.82
N LEU A 404 -22.02 -18.49 10.13
CA LEU A 404 -22.11 -19.58 11.09
C LEU A 404 -23.32 -19.47 12.02
N GLU A 405 -24.27 -18.57 11.75
CA GLU A 405 -25.37 -18.23 12.69
C GLU A 405 -24.85 -17.84 14.08
N LEU A 406 -23.75 -17.09 14.11
CA LEU A 406 -23.12 -16.55 15.30
C LEU A 406 -23.17 -15.02 15.27
N THR A 407 -22.93 -14.40 16.42
CA THR A 407 -22.75 -12.95 16.58
C THR A 407 -21.31 -12.65 16.96
N ALA A 408 -20.89 -11.39 16.81
CA ALA A 408 -19.56 -10.96 17.26
C ALA A 408 -19.30 -11.24 18.75
N ALA A 409 -20.36 -11.23 19.58
CA ALA A 409 -20.27 -11.57 21.00
C ALA A 409 -19.85 -13.03 21.24
N ASN A 410 -20.18 -13.95 20.31
CA ASN A 410 -19.76 -15.35 20.41
C ASN A 410 -18.24 -15.54 20.21
N PHE A 411 -17.53 -14.55 19.67
CA PHE A 411 -16.06 -14.59 19.54
C PHE A 411 -15.33 -13.90 20.69
N ILE A 412 -16.07 -13.48 21.73
CA ILE A 412 -15.51 -13.01 22.99
C ILE A 412 -15.33 -14.22 23.91
N TRP A 413 -14.12 -14.76 23.93
CA TRP A 413 -13.77 -15.92 24.75
C TRP A 413 -13.57 -15.49 26.20
N SER A 414 -14.31 -16.10 27.14
CA SER A 414 -14.14 -15.87 28.56
C SER A 414 -12.69 -16.18 28.98
N PRO A 415 -12.02 -15.33 29.78
CA PRO A 415 -10.68 -15.61 30.28
C PRO A 415 -10.64 -16.86 31.18
N TYR A 416 -11.79 -17.27 31.73
CA TYR A 416 -11.96 -18.46 32.55
C TYR A 416 -12.94 -19.44 31.92
N LEU A 417 -12.56 -20.70 31.80
CA LEU A 417 -13.46 -21.77 31.36
C LEU A 417 -14.19 -22.34 32.58
N THR A 418 -15.47 -22.04 32.68
CA THR A 418 -16.39 -22.65 33.66
C THR A 418 -17.27 -23.68 32.95
N SER A 419 -17.91 -24.56 33.72
CA SER A 419 -18.89 -25.52 33.18
C SER A 419 -19.99 -24.84 32.34
N SER A 420 -20.44 -23.65 32.76
CA SER A 420 -21.43 -22.85 32.03
C SER A 420 -20.95 -22.32 30.66
N HIS A 421 -19.64 -22.16 30.45
CA HIS A 421 -19.06 -21.70 29.19
C HIS A 421 -18.53 -22.84 28.31
N TYR A 422 -18.47 -24.07 28.82
CA TYR A 422 -17.94 -25.23 28.10
C TYR A 422 -18.79 -25.55 26.87
N GLU A 423 -20.10 -25.76 27.05
CA GLU A 423 -21.01 -26.14 25.97
C GLU A 423 -21.06 -25.09 24.86
N SER A 424 -21.11 -23.81 25.22
CA SER A 424 -21.10 -22.71 24.26
C SER A 424 -19.77 -22.63 23.50
N SER A 425 -18.65 -22.75 24.20
CA SER A 425 -17.31 -22.72 23.58
C SER A 425 -17.09 -23.90 22.64
N LEU A 426 -17.50 -25.10 23.04
CA LEU A 426 -17.41 -26.31 22.23
C LEU A 426 -18.26 -26.18 20.95
N LYS A 427 -19.50 -25.73 21.08
CA LYS A 427 -20.41 -25.51 19.96
C LYS A 427 -19.82 -24.52 18.94
N ILE A 428 -19.23 -23.42 19.41
CA ILE A 428 -18.60 -22.41 18.53
C ILE A 428 -17.38 -23.00 17.82
N LEU A 429 -16.50 -23.72 18.53
CA LEU A 429 -15.31 -24.34 17.94
C LEU A 429 -15.67 -25.40 16.89
N LEU A 430 -16.75 -26.17 17.10
CA LEU A 430 -17.26 -27.13 16.12
C LEU A 430 -17.77 -26.43 14.85
N LYS A 431 -18.52 -25.33 15.00
CA LYS A 431 -18.96 -24.50 13.86
C LYS A 431 -17.76 -23.95 13.06
N ILE A 432 -16.73 -23.44 13.74
CA ILE A 432 -15.49 -22.96 13.11
C ILE A 432 -14.78 -24.11 12.38
N LYS A 433 -14.70 -25.30 12.99
CA LYS A 433 -14.07 -26.47 12.35
C LYS A 433 -14.78 -26.83 11.04
N ASN A 434 -16.11 -26.94 11.07
CA ASN A 434 -16.89 -27.30 9.87
C ASN A 434 -16.74 -26.27 8.75
N TYR A 435 -16.63 -24.98 9.09
CA TYR A 435 -16.35 -23.93 8.12
C TYR A 435 -14.98 -24.10 7.44
N ILE A 436 -13.94 -24.39 8.22
CA ILE A 436 -12.60 -24.63 7.68
C ILE A 436 -12.59 -25.90 6.82
N ASP A 437 -13.29 -26.96 7.23
CA ASP A 437 -13.41 -28.20 6.47
C ASP A 437 -14.07 -27.96 5.10
N ALA A 438 -15.15 -27.16 5.04
CA ALA A 438 -15.81 -26.79 3.79
C ALA A 438 -14.89 -25.95 2.88
N GLN A 439 -14.17 -24.98 3.45
CA GLN A 439 -13.19 -24.18 2.69
C GLN A 439 -12.02 -25.03 2.17
N LEU A 440 -11.63 -26.07 2.90
CA LEU A 440 -10.59 -27.00 2.44
C LEU A 440 -11.09 -27.83 1.25
N GLN A 441 -12.34 -28.31 1.31
CA GLN A 441 -12.98 -29.06 0.21
C GLN A 441 -13.21 -28.23 -1.06
N GLU A 442 -13.45 -26.93 -0.94
CA GLU A 442 -13.57 -26.03 -2.12
C GLU A 442 -12.22 -25.79 -2.81
N GLU A 443 -11.10 -25.94 -2.10
CA GLU A 443 -9.75 -25.58 -2.57
C GLU A 443 -8.91 -26.79 -3.02
N THR A 444 -9.34 -28.01 -2.70
CA THR A 444 -8.74 -29.30 -3.14
C THR A 444 -9.58 -29.91 -4.23
#